data_AF-A0A321LG30-F1
#
_entry.id   AF-A0A321LG30-F1
#
_cell.length_a   1.000
_cell.length_b   1.000
_cell.length_c   1.000
_cell.angle_alpha   90.00
_cell.angle_beta   90.00
_cell.angle_gamma   90.00
#
_symmetry.space_group_name_H-M   'P 1'
#
loop_
_entity.id
_entity.type
_entity.pdbx_description
1 polymer ?
#
loop_
_entity_poly.entity_id
_entity_poly.type
_entity_poly.pdbx_seq_one_letter_code
_entity_poly.pdbx_strand_id
1 'polypeptide(L)'
;MAVSNVTSPTSLTKLNSYSLLFNVNRSMRNACIALHDLEALGIFNAEQLKIYRGLTRELQSQINVELLEDLQSMELKEAARWGKVRTAWQKWLEGE
;
A
#
# COMPACT_ATOMS: atom_id res chain seq x y z
N MET A 1 -27.85 22.21 4.95
CA MET A 1 -26.44 21.89 4.64
C MET A 1 -26.06 20.65 5.43
N ALA A 2 -25.95 19.50 4.77
CA ALA A 2 -25.60 18.25 5.45
C ALA A 2 -24.08 18.25 5.73
N VAL A 3 -23.71 18.27 7.01
CA VAL A 3 -22.35 17.96 7.44
C VAL A 3 -22.14 16.48 7.13
N SER A 4 -21.39 16.19 6.07
CA SER A 4 -21.03 14.84 5.72
C SER A 4 -20.14 14.27 6.83
N ASN A 5 -20.75 13.46 7.70
CA ASN A 5 -20.05 12.58 8.63
C ASN A 5 -19.31 11.51 7.81
N VAL A 6 -18.23 11.90 7.15
CA VAL A 6 -17.25 10.96 6.60
C VAL A 6 -16.32 10.64 7.75
N THR A 7 -16.63 9.55 8.46
CA THR A 7 -15.73 8.95 9.43
C THR A 7 -14.36 8.76 8.78
N SER A 8 -13.35 9.46 9.29
CA SER A 8 -11.96 9.19 8.90
C SER A 8 -11.69 7.69 9.13
N PRO A 9 -11.02 6.99 8.19
CA PRO A 9 -10.65 5.60 8.42
C PRO A 9 -9.87 5.50 9.73
N THR A 10 -10.24 4.53 10.55
CA THR A 10 -9.60 4.34 11.86
C THR A 10 -8.12 4.00 11.68
N SER A 11 -7.29 4.31 12.68
CA SER A 11 -5.88 3.89 12.71
C SER A 11 -5.69 2.39 12.43
N LEU A 12 -6.68 1.57 12.80
CA LEU A 12 -6.74 0.15 12.51
C LEU A 12 -6.90 -0.17 11.02
N THR A 13 -7.78 0.54 10.31
CA THR A 13 -7.95 0.37 8.85
C THR A 13 -6.64 0.65 8.12
N LYS A 14 -5.98 1.76 8.48
CA LYS A 14 -4.69 2.14 7.90
C LYS A 14 -3.60 1.10 8.19
N LEU A 15 -3.49 0.63 9.43
CA LEU A 15 -2.56 -0.44 9.80
C LEU A 15 -2.80 -1.72 8.99
N ASN A 16 -4.07 -2.10 8.82
CA ASN A 16 -4.44 -3.27 8.03
C ASN A 16 -4.07 -3.09 6.56
N SER A 17 -4.26 -1.92 5.97
CA SER A 17 -3.87 -1.62 4.58
C SER A 17 -2.35 -1.74 4.39
N TYR A 18 -1.53 -1.18 5.29
CA TYR A 18 -0.07 -1.36 5.23
C TYR A 18 0.35 -2.82 5.39
N SER A 19 -0.31 -3.54 6.30
CA SER A 19 -0.05 -4.97 6.52
C SER A 19 -0.40 -5.80 5.27
N LEU A 20 -1.51 -5.47 4.61
CA LEU A 20 -1.92 -6.11 3.36
C LEU A 20 -0.91 -5.83 2.25
N LEU A 21 -0.47 -4.58 2.09
CA LEU A 21 0.55 -4.20 1.12
C LEU A 21 1.83 -5.02 1.32
N PHE A 22 2.30 -5.12 2.57
CA PHE A 22 3.46 -5.95 2.90
C PHE A 22 3.25 -7.41 2.52
N ASN A 23 2.10 -8.00 2.88
CA ASN A 23 1.81 -9.40 2.63
C ASN A 23 1.69 -9.73 1.13
N VAL A 24 1.07 -8.86 0.33
CA VAL A 24 1.00 -9.01 -1.13
C VAL A 24 2.42 -9.00 -1.72
N ASN A 25 3.21 -7.99 -1.39
CA ASN A 25 4.59 -7.88 -1.89
C ASN A 25 5.46 -9.08 -1.52
N ARG A 26 5.33 -9.55 -0.27
CA ARG A 26 6.03 -10.75 0.19
C ARG A 26 5.60 -12.00 -0.57
N SER A 27 4.31 -12.17 -0.79
CA SER A 27 3.75 -13.36 -1.47
C SER A 27 4.17 -13.40 -2.95
N MET A 28 4.11 -12.27 -3.65
CA MET A 28 4.54 -12.17 -5.05
C MET A 28 6.06 -12.39 -5.20
N ARG A 29 6.85 -11.89 -4.26
CA ARG A 29 8.29 -12.19 -4.20
C ARG A 29 8.55 -13.70 -4.03
N ASN A 30 7.84 -14.35 -3.12
CA ASN A 30 7.97 -15.79 -2.90
C ASN A 30 7.56 -16.59 -4.14
N ALA A 31 6.50 -16.20 -4.84
CA ALA A 31 6.11 -16.81 -6.10
C ALA A 31 7.21 -16.67 -7.17
N CYS A 32 7.84 -15.50 -7.28
CA CYS A 32 8.96 -15.31 -8.20
C CYS A 32 10.17 -16.21 -7.87
N ILE A 33 10.47 -16.42 -6.58
CA ILE A 33 11.53 -17.32 -6.13
C ILE A 33 11.19 -18.76 -6.51
N ALA A 34 9.97 -19.22 -6.20
CA ALA A 34 9.55 -20.57 -6.56
C ALA A 34 9.63 -20.81 -8.08
N LEU A 35 9.21 -19.85 -8.90
CA LEU A 35 9.33 -19.93 -10.37
C LEU A 35 10.78 -19.95 -10.85
N HIS A 36 11.70 -19.31 -10.14
CA HIS A 36 13.14 -19.39 -10.43
C HIS A 36 13.70 -20.76 -10.05
N ASP A 37 13.32 -21.29 -8.89
CA ASP A 37 13.78 -22.59 -8.42
C ASP A 37 13.27 -23.72 -9.34
N LEU A 38 12.03 -23.61 -9.84
CA LEU A 38 11.50 -24.53 -10.85
C LEU A 38 12.27 -24.50 -12.18
N GLU A 39 12.80 -23.34 -12.57
CA GLU A 39 13.66 -23.22 -13.76
C GLU A 39 14.98 -23.94 -13.54
N ALA A 40 15.57 -23.82 -12.34
CA ALA A 40 16.82 -24.48 -11.99
C ALA A 40 16.73 -26.01 -11.98
N LEU A 41 15.53 -26.58 -11.79
CA LEU A 41 15.31 -28.02 -11.89
C LEU A 41 15.39 -28.55 -13.33
N GLY A 42 15.24 -27.68 -14.35
CA GLY A 42 15.28 -28.08 -15.76
C GLY A 42 14.12 -28.96 -16.23
N ILE A 43 13.11 -29.19 -15.39
CA ILE A 43 11.93 -30.03 -15.69
C ILE A 43 10.91 -29.26 -16.54
N PHE A 44 10.76 -27.97 -16.27
CA PHE A 44 9.76 -27.11 -16.88
C PHE A 44 10.36 -26.26 -18.00
N ASN A 45 9.51 -25.78 -18.91
CA ASN A 45 9.95 -24.86 -19.96
C ASN A 45 10.40 -23.51 -19.35
N ALA A 46 11.68 -23.20 -19.49
CA ALA A 46 12.29 -22.00 -18.92
C ALA A 46 11.69 -20.69 -19.45
N GLU A 47 11.30 -20.65 -20.73
CA GLU A 47 10.67 -19.48 -21.34
C GLU A 47 9.29 -19.21 -20.75
N GLN A 48 8.47 -20.25 -20.55
CA GLN A 48 7.17 -20.14 -19.88
C GLN A 48 7.33 -19.66 -18.44
N LEU A 49 8.28 -20.23 -17.67
CA LEU A 49 8.54 -19.78 -16.30
C LEU A 49 9.00 -18.32 -16.23
N LYS A 50 9.81 -17.87 -17.20
CA LYS A 50 10.20 -16.47 -17.32
C LYS A 50 9.01 -15.55 -17.58
N ILE A 51 8.07 -15.96 -18.45
CA ILE A 51 6.82 -15.24 -18.70
C ILE A 51 6.00 -15.15 -17.41
N TYR A 52 5.81 -16.25 -16.69
CA TYR A 52 5.06 -16.26 -15.44
C TYR A 52 5.67 -15.35 -14.36
N ARG A 53 7.01 -15.27 -14.28
CA ARG A 53 7.67 -14.29 -13.39
C ARG A 53 7.38 -12.86 -13.80
N GLY A 54 7.35 -12.58 -15.11
CA GLY A 54 6.96 -11.27 -15.65
C GLY A 54 5.55 -10.89 -15.23
N LEU A 55 4.57 -11.77 -15.50
CA LEU A 55 3.17 -11.57 -15.14
C LEU A 55 2.97 -11.40 -13.63
N THR A 56 3.68 -12.17 -12.81
CA THR A 56 3.64 -12.06 -11.34
C THR A 56 4.08 -10.67 -10.87
N ARG A 57 5.16 -10.14 -11.46
CA ARG A 57 5.67 -8.79 -11.13
C ARG A 57 4.76 -7.68 -11.64
N GLU A 58 4.17 -7.86 -12.81
CA GLU A 58 3.20 -6.92 -13.35
C GLU A 58 1.98 -6.81 -12.44
N LEU A 59 1.39 -7.96 -12.06
CA LEU A 59 0.28 -7.99 -11.12
C LEU A 59 0.63 -7.37 -9.76
N GLN A 60 1.82 -7.68 -9.23
CA GLN A 60 2.33 -7.04 -8.01
C GLN A 60 2.36 -5.50 -8.15
N SER A 61 2.84 -5.00 -9.28
CA SER A 61 2.93 -3.57 -9.53
C SER A 61 1.54 -2.92 -9.59
N GLN A 62 0.59 -3.55 -10.29
CA GLN A 62 -0.78 -3.03 -10.42
C GLN A 62 -1.46 -2.94 -9.05
N ILE A 63 -1.43 -4.03 -8.26
CA ILE A 63 -2.02 -4.05 -6.91
C ILE A 63 -1.36 -3.00 -6.01
N ASN A 64 -0.04 -2.85 -6.09
CA ASN A 64 0.68 -1.86 -5.29
C ASN A 64 0.25 -0.43 -5.61
N VAL A 65 0.09 -0.09 -6.89
CA VAL A 65 -0.34 1.25 -7.31
C VAL A 65 -1.72 1.55 -6.73
N GLU A 66 -2.69 0.67 -6.95
CA GLU A 66 -4.06 0.85 -6.43
C GLU A 66 -4.08 1.04 -4.91
N LEU A 67 -3.37 0.19 -4.17
CA LEU A 67 -3.36 0.26 -2.71
C LEU A 67 -2.61 1.49 -2.17
N LEU A 68 -1.55 1.93 -2.85
CA LEU A 68 -0.77 3.11 -2.45
C LEU A 68 -1.52 4.42 -2.70
N GLU A 69 -2.31 4.50 -3.77
CA GLU A 69 -3.16 5.68 -4.04
C GLU A 69 -4.18 5.89 -2.91
N ASP A 70 -4.84 4.81 -2.47
CA ASP A 70 -5.77 4.85 -1.34
C ASP A 70 -5.08 5.18 -0.02
N LEU A 71 -3.93 4.55 0.26
CA LEU A 71 -3.11 4.85 1.44
C LEU A 71 -2.69 6.32 1.47
N GLN A 72 -2.21 6.85 0.35
CA GLN A 72 -1.81 8.26 0.25
C GLN A 72 -2.99 9.20 0.53
N SER A 73 -4.17 8.90 -0.02
CA SER A 73 -5.40 9.66 0.26
C SER A 73 -5.76 9.65 1.75
N MET A 74 -5.62 8.51 2.42
CA MET A 74 -5.85 8.39 3.86
C MET A 74 -4.84 9.21 4.67
N GLU A 75 -3.55 9.11 4.34
CA GLU A 75 -2.48 9.87 5.01
C GLU A 75 -2.70 11.38 4.87
N LEU A 76 -3.04 11.86 3.66
CA LEU A 76 -3.30 13.27 3.41
C LEU A 76 -4.51 13.78 4.22
N LYS A 77 -5.57 12.97 4.35
CA LYS A 77 -6.74 13.32 5.18
C LYS A 77 -6.38 13.40 6.66
N GLU A 78 -5.60 12.45 7.17
CA GLU A 78 -5.12 12.51 8.56
C GLU A 78 -4.20 13.72 8.78
N ALA A 79 -3.26 13.96 7.88
CA ALA A 79 -2.36 15.10 7.92
C ALA A 79 -3.13 16.44 7.88
N ALA A 80 -4.19 16.55 7.07
CA ALA A 80 -5.04 17.74 7.05
C ALA A 80 -5.84 17.92 8.34
N ARG A 81 -6.30 16.82 8.95
CA ARG A 81 -7.05 16.84 10.21
C ARG A 81 -6.18 17.28 11.38
N TRP A 82 -4.98 16.71 11.49
CA TRP A 82 -4.05 16.99 12.59
C TRP A 82 -3.09 18.15 12.30
N GLY A 83 -2.96 18.58 11.05
CA GLY A 83 -2.18 19.75 10.65
C GLY A 83 -2.70 21.06 11.29
N LYS A 84 -3.98 21.09 11.64
CA LYS A 84 -4.61 22.20 12.37
C LYS A 84 -4.19 22.29 13.84
N VAL A 85 -3.64 21.22 14.43
CA VAL A 85 -3.11 21.23 15.81
C VAL A 85 -1.93 22.20 15.90
N ARG A 86 -1.03 22.16 14.92
CA ARG A 86 0.13 23.08 14.88
C ARG A 86 -0.32 24.53 14.73
N THR A 87 -1.31 24.81 13.87
CA THR A 87 -1.86 26.16 13.72
C THR A 87 -2.59 26.65 14.98
N ALA A 88 -3.38 25.79 15.63
CA ALA A 88 -4.05 26.13 16.88
C ALA A 88 -3.06 26.36 18.03
N TRP A 89 -1.99 25.54 18.09
CA TRP A 89 -0.90 25.72 19.05
C TRP A 89 -0.10 27.00 18.80
N GLN A 90 0.16 27.37 17.54
CA GLN A 90 0.80 28.65 17.21
C GLN A 90 -0.07 29.85 17.63
N LYS A 91 -1.37 29.84 17.33
CA LYS A 91 -2.30 30.89 17.80
C LYS A 91 -2.29 31.05 19.33
N TRP A 92 -2.31 29.93 20.04
CA TRP A 92 -2.22 29.91 21.50
C TRP A 92 -0.89 30.48 22.03
N LEU A 93 0.25 30.17 21.38
CA LEU A 93 1.56 30.75 21.73
C LEU A 93 1.65 32.25 21.41
N GLU A 94 0.96 32.71 20.37
CA GLU A 94 0.94 34.11 19.92
C GLU A 94 -0.08 34.96 20.70
N GLY A 95 -0.88 34.35 21.58
CA GLY A 95 -1.82 35.05 22.45
C GLY A 95 -3.14 35.47 21.79
N GLU A 96 -3.48 34.89 20.63
CA GLU A 96 -4.81 34.99 20.02
C GLU A 96 -5.84 34.06 20.67
#